data_AF-U1R5X8-F1
#
_entry.id   AF-U1R5X8-F1
#
_cell.length_a   1.000
_cell.length_b   1.000
_cell.length_c   1.000
_cell.angle_alpha   90.00
_cell.angle_beta   90.00
_cell.angle_gamma   90.00
#
_symmetry.space_group_name_H-M   'P 1'
#
loop_
_entity.id
_entity.type
_entity.pdbx_description
1 polymer ?
#
loop_
_entity_poly.entity_id
_entity_poly.type
_entity_poly.pdbx_seq_one_letter_code
_entity_poly.pdbx_strand_id
1 'polypeptide(L)'
;MFDDGFGFRTVLRDGFGEFSLNSENTEFNFAGDYTSWWIENEWVNPRFEQEYTESPLTEIPTGGGTTRPNDNSVRRGVHTPLTVETDDDTYLSVHESNLDDYATLSLAPQSNSGTRKLAAELAPLPDGSSVQAASPHVTPWRTVQFGDTPGDLVESQLIPLLADPLDGSALPTDGDSVDTSWLENGRKYVGIWWTMIAGNANWEYQSDGALEDAGRESSTVHPRCPHRADETIHGFCQ
;
A
#
# COMPACT_ATOMS: atom_id res chain seq x y z
N MET A 1 18.78 -14.48 -3.98
CA MET A 1 18.27 -15.72 -3.35
C MET A 1 18.81 -15.72 -1.94
N PHE A 2 17.94 -15.94 -0.98
CA PHE A 2 18.20 -15.99 0.46
C PHE A 2 17.69 -17.35 0.98
N ASP A 3 17.95 -17.65 2.25
CA ASP A 3 17.52 -18.91 2.87
C ASP A 3 16.00 -18.96 3.07
N ASP A 4 15.36 -17.79 3.24
CA ASP A 4 13.95 -17.57 3.57
C ASP A 4 13.14 -16.94 2.43
N GLY A 5 13.71 -16.88 1.22
CA GLY A 5 13.03 -16.31 0.07
C GLY A 5 13.91 -15.91 -1.09
N PHE A 6 13.28 -15.33 -2.11
CA PHE A 6 13.99 -14.75 -3.24
C PHE A 6 13.29 -13.49 -3.75
N GLY A 7 14.11 -12.58 -4.30
CA GLY A 7 13.67 -11.43 -5.06
C GLY A 7 14.19 -11.48 -6.48
N PHE A 8 13.40 -11.03 -7.45
CA PHE A 8 13.84 -10.79 -8.82
C PHE A 8 13.27 -9.47 -9.34
N ARG A 9 13.95 -8.84 -10.30
CA ARG A 9 13.50 -7.61 -10.97
C ARG A 9 13.99 -7.55 -12.41
N THR A 10 13.33 -6.74 -13.23
CA THR A 10 13.75 -6.49 -14.61
C THR A 10 14.51 -5.18 -14.70
N VAL A 11 15.65 -5.20 -15.41
CA VAL A 11 16.45 -4.00 -15.71
C VAL A 11 16.25 -3.62 -17.16
N LEU A 12 15.57 -2.50 -17.40
CA LEU A 12 15.35 -1.91 -18.71
C LEU A 12 16.55 -1.00 -19.03
N ARG A 13 17.55 -1.59 -19.70
CA ARG A 13 18.82 -0.91 -20.02
C ARG A 13 18.65 0.20 -21.07
N ASP A 14 19.73 0.90 -21.34
CA ASP A 14 19.80 1.89 -22.42
C ASP A 14 19.28 1.33 -23.76
N GLY A 15 18.58 2.17 -24.51
CA GLY A 15 18.07 1.85 -25.84
C GLY A 15 16.55 1.73 -25.94
N PHE A 16 15.82 1.77 -24.80
CA PHE A 16 14.36 1.86 -24.80
C PHE A 16 13.85 3.30 -24.96
N GLY A 17 14.66 4.31 -24.60
CA GLY A 17 14.24 5.72 -24.66
C GLY A 17 13.13 6.01 -23.65
N GLU A 18 12.24 6.94 -23.98
CA GLU A 18 10.99 7.15 -23.24
C GLU A 18 9.98 6.07 -23.62
N PHE A 19 9.29 5.50 -22.63
CA PHE A 19 8.32 4.44 -22.84
C PHE A 19 7.13 4.54 -21.88
N SER A 20 6.01 3.99 -22.33
CA SER A 20 4.79 3.77 -21.57
C SER A 20 4.60 2.27 -21.36
N LEU A 21 4.61 1.82 -20.11
CA LEU A 21 4.35 0.42 -19.75
C LEU A 21 2.86 0.25 -19.48
N ASN A 22 2.20 -0.60 -20.25
CA ASN A 22 0.76 -0.87 -20.12
C ASN A 22 0.45 -2.06 -19.21
N SER A 23 1.37 -3.03 -19.13
CA SER A 23 1.20 -4.24 -18.32
C SER A 23 2.55 -4.90 -18.04
N GLU A 24 2.62 -5.66 -16.95
CA GLU A 24 3.74 -6.51 -16.61
C GLU A 24 3.33 -8.00 -16.70
N ASN A 25 4.10 -8.81 -17.42
CA ASN A 25 3.80 -10.23 -17.65
C ASN A 25 4.44 -11.15 -16.60
N THR A 26 4.73 -10.64 -15.40
CA THR A 26 5.26 -11.45 -14.31
C THR A 26 4.15 -12.38 -13.79
N GLU A 27 4.48 -13.65 -13.60
CA GLU A 27 3.52 -14.68 -13.18
C GLU A 27 3.96 -15.42 -11.93
N PHE A 28 2.97 -15.79 -11.11
CA PHE A 28 3.13 -16.64 -9.94
C PHE A 28 2.20 -17.84 -10.10
N ASN A 29 2.78 -18.95 -10.57
CA ASN A 29 2.06 -20.16 -10.93
C ASN A 29 2.22 -21.21 -9.84
N PHE A 30 1.29 -21.24 -8.88
CA PHE A 30 1.35 -22.14 -7.73
C PHE A 30 1.19 -23.60 -8.15
N ALA A 31 1.83 -24.52 -7.41
CA ALA A 31 1.85 -25.95 -7.73
C ALA A 31 0.56 -26.70 -7.37
N GLY A 32 -0.23 -26.18 -6.42
CA GLY A 32 -1.53 -26.70 -5.99
C GLY A 32 -2.57 -25.60 -5.86
N ASP A 33 -3.78 -25.98 -5.45
CA ASP A 33 -4.86 -25.06 -5.09
C ASP A 33 -4.87 -24.89 -3.57
N TYR A 34 -3.95 -24.05 -3.12
CA TYR A 34 -3.58 -23.89 -1.72
C TYR A 34 -4.50 -22.92 -0.98
N THR A 35 -4.58 -23.05 0.34
CA THR A 35 -5.24 -22.08 1.21
C THR A 35 -4.49 -20.76 1.14
N SER A 36 -5.22 -19.66 1.07
CA SER A 36 -4.66 -18.31 0.95
C SER A 36 -5.43 -17.30 1.79
N TRP A 37 -4.73 -16.27 2.25
CA TRP A 37 -5.29 -15.13 2.97
C TRP A 37 -5.00 -13.84 2.22
N TRP A 38 -6.05 -13.11 1.87
CA TRP A 38 -5.94 -11.97 0.97
C TRP A 38 -7.03 -10.91 1.21
N ILE A 39 -6.81 -9.73 0.64
CA ILE A 39 -7.82 -8.69 0.45
C ILE A 39 -7.91 -8.33 -1.04
N GLU A 40 -9.08 -7.90 -1.51
CA GLU A 40 -9.31 -7.65 -2.94
C GLU A 40 -8.49 -6.44 -3.43
N ASN A 41 -8.02 -6.47 -4.69
CA ASN A 41 -7.21 -5.41 -5.28
C ASN A 41 -8.00 -4.13 -5.67
N GLU A 42 -8.62 -3.49 -4.68
CA GLU A 42 -9.33 -2.22 -4.85
C GLU A 42 -8.36 -1.03 -4.88
N TRP A 43 -8.42 -0.17 -5.90
CA TRP A 43 -7.45 0.93 -6.08
C TRP A 43 -7.87 2.27 -5.46
N VAL A 44 -9.16 2.47 -5.15
CA VAL A 44 -9.69 3.78 -4.70
C VAL A 44 -10.33 3.74 -3.31
N ASN A 45 -11.30 2.87 -3.10
CA ASN A 45 -12.00 2.69 -1.82
C ASN A 45 -12.65 1.30 -1.85
N PRO A 46 -12.38 0.40 -0.89
CA PRO A 46 -11.67 0.58 0.39
C PRO A 46 -10.13 0.48 0.39
N ARG A 47 -9.49 0.26 -0.77
CA ARG A 47 -8.02 0.09 -0.85
C ARG A 47 -7.53 -1.07 0.02
N PHE A 48 -6.70 -0.80 1.01
CA PHE A 48 -6.16 -1.82 1.93
C PHE A 48 -7.00 -1.97 3.21
N GLU A 49 -8.04 -1.16 3.42
CA GLU A 49 -8.88 -1.16 4.63
C GLU A 49 -10.01 -2.20 4.51
N GLN A 50 -9.61 -3.47 4.43
CA GLN A 50 -10.50 -4.60 4.22
C GLN A 50 -10.24 -5.70 5.26
N GLU A 51 -11.26 -6.52 5.51
CA GLU A 51 -11.09 -7.78 6.23
C GLU A 51 -10.47 -8.81 5.31
N TYR A 52 -9.57 -9.63 5.86
CA TYR A 52 -8.97 -10.73 5.11
C TYR A 52 -10.00 -11.81 4.81
N THR A 53 -9.92 -12.35 3.59
CA THR A 53 -10.63 -13.55 3.17
C THR A 53 -9.67 -14.73 3.20
N GLU A 54 -10.12 -15.84 3.79
CA GLU A 54 -9.47 -17.14 3.70
C GLU A 54 -10.19 -17.96 2.63
N SER A 55 -9.47 -18.39 1.60
CA SER A 55 -10.01 -19.24 0.54
C SER A 55 -8.91 -20.02 -0.18
N PRO A 56 -9.25 -21.10 -0.91
CA PRO A 56 -8.37 -21.64 -1.95
C PRO A 56 -8.00 -20.58 -2.98
N LEU A 57 -6.82 -20.71 -3.60
CA LEU A 57 -6.35 -19.82 -4.67
C LEU A 57 -7.33 -19.74 -5.84
N THR A 58 -8.00 -20.84 -6.18
CA THR A 58 -8.98 -20.88 -7.28
C THR A 58 -10.26 -20.09 -6.99
N GLU A 59 -10.50 -19.69 -5.74
CA GLU A 59 -11.64 -18.87 -5.32
C GLU A 59 -11.33 -17.37 -5.25
N ILE A 60 -10.08 -16.96 -5.52
CA ILE A 60 -9.73 -15.54 -5.66
C ILE A 60 -10.63 -14.88 -6.72
N PRO A 61 -11.17 -13.66 -6.46
CA PRO A 61 -12.00 -12.93 -7.40
C PRO A 61 -11.37 -12.83 -8.79
N THR A 62 -12.14 -13.19 -9.81
CA THR A 62 -11.71 -13.15 -11.21
C THR A 62 -12.53 -12.14 -12.01
N GLY A 63 -12.15 -11.95 -13.28
CA GLY A 63 -12.82 -11.03 -14.20
C GLY A 63 -12.15 -9.66 -14.27
N GLY A 64 -12.82 -8.75 -14.96
CA GLY A 64 -12.38 -7.37 -15.12
C GLY A 64 -13.44 -6.39 -14.64
N GLY A 65 -13.00 -5.19 -14.32
CA GLY A 65 -13.85 -4.06 -13.95
C GLY A 65 -13.22 -2.75 -14.41
N THR A 66 -13.78 -1.66 -13.92
CA THR A 66 -13.19 -0.33 -14.06
C THR A 66 -12.90 0.27 -12.70
N THR A 67 -11.83 1.04 -12.60
CA THR A 67 -11.49 1.78 -11.37
C THR A 67 -11.72 3.27 -11.55
N ARG A 68 -12.23 3.91 -10.49
CA ARG A 68 -12.42 5.36 -10.43
C ARG A 68 -11.08 6.09 -10.36
N PRO A 69 -11.04 7.41 -10.62
CA PRO A 69 -12.12 8.25 -11.18
C PRO A 69 -12.23 8.18 -12.71
N ASN A 70 -11.30 7.51 -13.40
CA ASN A 70 -11.16 7.60 -14.86
C ASN A 70 -11.73 6.39 -15.63
N ASP A 71 -12.37 5.45 -14.93
CA ASP A 71 -12.91 4.20 -15.49
C ASP A 71 -11.88 3.33 -16.22
N ASN A 72 -10.62 3.37 -15.75
CA ASN A 72 -9.55 2.53 -16.30
C ASN A 72 -9.88 1.05 -16.10
N SER A 73 -9.69 0.24 -17.15
CA SER A 73 -9.91 -1.20 -17.07
C SER A 73 -8.84 -1.86 -16.20
N VAL A 74 -9.29 -2.67 -15.25
CA VAL A 74 -8.42 -3.43 -14.34
C VAL A 74 -8.95 -4.86 -14.21
N ARG A 75 -8.07 -5.81 -13.94
CA ARG A 75 -8.46 -7.17 -13.52
C ARG A 75 -8.71 -7.20 -12.02
N ARG A 76 -9.73 -7.97 -11.62
CA ARG A 76 -9.95 -8.31 -10.21
C ARG A 76 -8.94 -9.35 -9.76
N GLY A 77 -8.64 -9.34 -8.48
CA GLY A 77 -7.59 -10.15 -7.87
C GLY A 77 -7.34 -9.69 -6.43
N VAL A 78 -6.09 -9.76 -6.00
CA VAL A 78 -5.70 -9.53 -4.61
C VAL A 78 -4.57 -8.53 -4.49
N HIS A 79 -4.59 -7.71 -3.45
CA HIS A 79 -3.40 -6.92 -3.08
C HIS A 79 -2.29 -7.83 -2.58
N THR A 80 -1.07 -7.32 -2.63
CA THR A 80 0.08 -7.95 -1.94
C THR A 80 0.34 -7.23 -0.60
N PRO A 81 0.86 -7.91 0.43
CA PRO A 81 1.30 -9.31 0.45
C PRO A 81 0.16 -10.33 0.34
N LEU A 82 0.29 -11.29 -0.58
CA LEU A 82 -0.57 -12.47 -0.66
C LEU A 82 0.08 -13.60 0.14
N THR A 83 -0.60 -14.10 1.17
CA THR A 83 -0.10 -15.20 2.01
C THR A 83 -0.78 -16.51 1.63
N VAL A 84 -0.01 -17.59 1.54
CA VAL A 84 -0.46 -18.92 1.09
C VAL A 84 0.13 -20.00 2.00
N GLU A 85 -0.68 -20.98 2.38
CA GLU A 85 -0.26 -22.20 3.07
C GLU A 85 -0.39 -23.38 2.10
N THR A 86 0.70 -24.09 1.87
CA THR A 86 0.75 -25.26 1.00
C THR A 86 0.49 -26.55 1.76
N ASP A 87 0.27 -27.66 1.04
CA ASP A 87 -0.09 -28.97 1.64
C ASP A 87 1.00 -29.61 2.52
N ASP A 88 2.25 -29.10 2.47
CA ASP A 88 3.42 -29.66 3.17
C ASP A 88 3.90 -28.74 4.32
N ASP A 89 2.98 -28.07 5.02
CA ASP A 89 3.26 -27.11 6.12
C ASP A 89 4.23 -25.97 5.71
N THR A 90 4.39 -25.70 4.41
CA THR A 90 5.18 -24.57 3.91
C THR A 90 4.27 -23.36 3.69
N TYR A 91 4.69 -22.22 4.23
CA TYR A 91 4.03 -20.93 4.09
C TYR A 91 4.78 -20.08 3.08
N LEU A 92 4.04 -19.32 2.27
CA LEU A 92 4.55 -18.44 1.23
C LEU A 92 3.95 -17.05 1.39
N SER A 93 4.74 -16.01 1.08
CA SER A 93 4.22 -14.66 0.88
C SER A 93 4.75 -14.06 -0.42
N VAL A 94 3.84 -13.63 -1.30
CA VAL A 94 4.19 -12.92 -2.53
C VAL A 94 3.98 -11.43 -2.33
N HIS A 95 5.04 -10.64 -2.52
CA HIS A 95 5.00 -9.20 -2.35
C HIS A 95 5.97 -8.47 -3.30
N GLU A 96 6.22 -7.19 -3.03
CA GLU A 96 7.24 -6.40 -3.70
C GLU A 96 8.13 -5.65 -2.70
N SER A 97 9.30 -5.21 -3.17
CA SER A 97 10.21 -4.33 -2.42
C SER A 97 10.82 -3.29 -3.35
N ASN A 98 11.21 -2.14 -2.79
CA ASN A 98 11.75 -1.00 -3.53
C ASN A 98 10.79 -0.48 -4.62
N LEU A 99 9.52 -0.27 -4.24
CA LEU A 99 8.53 0.39 -5.10
C LEU A 99 8.84 1.89 -5.21
N ASP A 100 9.69 2.22 -6.17
CA ASP A 100 10.09 3.59 -6.52
C ASP A 100 9.87 3.82 -8.01
N ASP A 101 9.32 4.99 -8.38
CA ASP A 101 9.01 5.40 -9.76
C ASP A 101 8.33 4.29 -10.62
N TYR A 102 7.41 3.54 -10.03
CA TYR A 102 6.70 2.43 -10.66
C TYR A 102 5.30 2.23 -10.04
N ALA A 103 4.44 1.49 -10.71
CA ALA A 103 3.08 1.21 -10.24
C ALA A 103 3.02 0.08 -9.20
N THR A 104 2.17 0.25 -8.19
CA THR A 104 1.88 -0.76 -7.16
C THR A 104 1.41 -2.08 -7.77
N LEU A 105 1.90 -3.18 -7.20
CA LEU A 105 1.55 -4.55 -7.56
C LEU A 105 0.30 -5.05 -6.84
N SER A 106 -0.65 -5.53 -7.64
CA SER A 106 -1.62 -6.55 -7.23
C SER A 106 -1.43 -7.82 -8.06
N LEU A 107 -2.11 -8.90 -7.69
CA LEU A 107 -2.08 -10.18 -8.40
C LEU A 107 -3.47 -10.54 -8.88
N ALA A 108 -3.62 -10.78 -10.18
CA ALA A 108 -4.89 -11.16 -10.78
C ALA A 108 -4.83 -12.58 -11.35
N PRO A 109 -5.90 -13.39 -11.20
CA PRO A 109 -6.02 -14.69 -11.84
C PRO A 109 -5.88 -14.60 -13.36
N GLN A 110 -5.15 -15.55 -13.96
CA GLN A 110 -4.97 -15.63 -15.42
C GLN A 110 -6.21 -16.14 -16.18
N SER A 111 -7.24 -16.59 -15.46
CA SER A 111 -8.46 -17.16 -16.04
C SER A 111 -9.68 -16.70 -15.25
N ASN A 112 -10.81 -16.54 -15.95
CA ASN A 112 -12.11 -16.21 -15.36
C ASN A 112 -12.87 -17.45 -14.83
N SER A 113 -12.25 -18.63 -14.89
CA SER A 113 -12.76 -19.87 -14.32
C SER A 113 -11.68 -20.46 -13.43
N GLY A 114 -11.81 -20.24 -12.11
CA GLY A 114 -10.93 -20.65 -11.00
C GLY A 114 -9.55 -21.19 -11.38
N THR A 115 -8.48 -20.48 -11.00
CA THR A 115 -7.11 -20.85 -11.37
C THR A 115 -6.11 -20.59 -10.24
N ARG A 116 -5.09 -21.45 -10.15
CA ARG A 116 -3.91 -21.29 -9.29
C ARG A 116 -2.78 -20.46 -9.92
N LYS A 117 -3.05 -19.85 -11.06
CA LYS A 117 -2.09 -19.06 -11.84
C LYS A 117 -2.44 -17.59 -11.73
N LEU A 118 -1.57 -16.83 -11.09
CA LEU A 118 -1.71 -15.39 -10.92
C LEU A 118 -0.69 -14.66 -11.81
N ALA A 119 -1.02 -13.44 -12.18
CA ALA A 119 -0.12 -12.55 -12.90
C ALA A 119 -0.18 -11.15 -12.30
N ALA A 120 0.89 -10.39 -12.45
CA ALA A 120 0.97 -9.00 -12.03
C ALA A 120 -0.15 -8.18 -12.66
N GLU A 121 -0.84 -7.40 -11.83
CA GLU A 121 -1.83 -6.40 -12.22
C GLU A 121 -1.42 -5.09 -11.55
N LEU A 122 -0.98 -4.14 -12.36
CA LEU A 122 -0.40 -2.88 -11.88
C LEU A 122 -1.48 -1.80 -11.76
N ALA A 123 -1.36 -0.94 -10.74
CA ALA A 123 -2.20 0.23 -10.61
C ALA A 123 -2.09 1.12 -11.86
N PRO A 124 -3.22 1.52 -12.50
CA PRO A 124 -3.17 2.36 -13.68
C PRO A 124 -3.03 3.85 -13.32
N LEU A 125 -2.22 4.57 -14.11
CA LEU A 125 -2.20 6.02 -14.20
C LEU A 125 -3.50 6.58 -14.79
N PRO A 126 -3.76 7.90 -14.68
CA PRO A 126 -4.98 8.50 -15.21
C PRO A 126 -5.24 8.27 -16.70
N ASP A 127 -4.20 8.07 -17.51
CA ASP A 127 -4.28 7.80 -18.96
C ASP A 127 -4.47 6.31 -19.29
N GLY A 128 -4.47 5.42 -18.28
CA GLY A 128 -4.64 3.98 -18.42
C GLY A 128 -3.34 3.19 -18.59
N SER A 129 -2.20 3.86 -18.81
CA SER A 129 -0.88 3.21 -18.71
C SER A 129 -0.59 2.86 -17.24
N SER A 130 0.35 1.96 -16.96
CA SER A 130 0.78 1.67 -15.58
C SER A 130 2.00 2.51 -15.19
N VAL A 131 2.96 2.70 -16.09
CA VAL A 131 4.20 3.44 -15.79
C VAL A 131 4.60 4.28 -16.99
N GLN A 132 5.02 5.52 -16.75
CA GLN A 132 5.65 6.39 -17.74
C GLN A 132 7.09 6.63 -17.29
N ALA A 133 8.07 6.21 -18.10
CA ALA A 133 9.47 6.19 -17.68
C ALA A 133 10.43 6.36 -18.86
N ALA A 134 11.73 6.52 -18.57
CA ALA A 134 12.80 6.54 -19.55
C ALA A 134 13.93 5.59 -19.14
N SER A 135 14.58 4.94 -20.11
CA SER A 135 15.74 4.09 -19.83
C SER A 135 16.98 4.91 -19.44
N PRO A 136 17.85 4.41 -18.54
CA PRO A 136 17.73 3.13 -17.83
C PRO A 136 16.69 3.18 -16.71
N HIS A 137 15.89 2.12 -16.60
CA HIS A 137 14.84 1.99 -15.59
C HIS A 137 14.84 0.57 -14.99
N VAL A 138 14.29 0.40 -13.79
CA VAL A 138 14.22 -0.90 -13.10
C VAL A 138 12.82 -1.10 -12.53
N THR A 139 12.31 -2.32 -12.63
CA THR A 139 11.11 -2.67 -11.87
C THR A 139 11.45 -2.75 -10.37
N PRO A 140 10.44 -2.59 -9.49
CA PRO A 140 10.55 -3.04 -8.11
C PRO A 140 10.95 -4.51 -8.06
N TRP A 141 11.51 -4.94 -6.93
CA TRP A 141 11.71 -6.35 -6.67
C TRP A 141 10.36 -7.04 -6.51
N ARG A 142 10.18 -8.17 -7.19
CA ARG A 142 9.12 -9.14 -6.94
C ARG A 142 9.66 -10.16 -5.97
N THR A 143 8.97 -10.35 -4.85
CA THR A 143 9.48 -11.17 -3.75
C THR A 143 8.58 -12.37 -3.50
N VAL A 144 9.22 -13.48 -3.14
CA VAL A 144 8.56 -14.65 -2.58
C VAL A 144 9.33 -15.01 -1.31
N GLN A 145 8.68 -14.82 -0.16
CA GLN A 145 9.15 -15.32 1.14
C GLN A 145 8.61 -16.72 1.35
N PHE A 146 9.37 -17.60 2.00
CA PHE A 146 8.92 -18.94 2.35
C PHE A 146 9.49 -19.43 3.67
N GLY A 147 8.76 -20.31 4.36
CA GLY A 147 9.19 -20.93 5.61
C GLY A 147 8.28 -22.07 6.04
N ASP A 148 8.67 -22.79 7.09
CA ASP A 148 7.97 -23.98 7.62
C ASP A 148 6.94 -23.59 8.70
N THR A 149 6.95 -22.34 9.15
CA THR A 149 5.96 -21.78 10.07
C THR A 149 5.49 -20.39 9.62
N PRO A 150 4.30 -19.93 10.04
CA PRO A 150 3.89 -18.55 9.79
C PRO A 150 4.83 -17.52 10.43
N GLY A 151 5.51 -17.89 11.52
CA GLY A 151 6.50 -17.05 12.19
C GLY A 151 7.71 -16.75 11.32
N ASP A 152 8.12 -17.70 10.48
CA ASP A 152 9.27 -17.53 9.60
C ASP A 152 9.03 -16.42 8.56
N LEU A 153 7.79 -16.27 8.08
CA LEU A 153 7.41 -15.17 7.19
C LEU A 153 7.53 -13.80 7.89
N VAL A 154 7.20 -13.74 9.19
CA VAL A 154 7.26 -12.50 10.00
C VAL A 154 8.71 -12.13 10.33
N GLU A 155 9.56 -13.12 10.59
CA GLU A 155 10.97 -12.90 10.96
C GLU A 155 11.84 -12.57 9.74
N SER A 156 11.41 -12.97 8.54
CA SER A 156 12.12 -12.72 7.30
C SER A 156 12.42 -11.23 7.06
N GLN A 157 13.67 -10.94 6.71
CA GLN A 157 14.16 -9.59 6.40
C GLN A 157 14.25 -9.34 4.89
N LEU A 158 13.65 -10.19 4.06
CA LEU A 158 13.78 -10.13 2.60
C LEU A 158 13.39 -8.77 2.03
N ILE A 159 12.27 -8.19 2.50
CA ILE A 159 11.78 -6.90 2.01
C ILE A 159 12.78 -5.76 2.25
N PRO A 160 13.23 -5.47 3.50
CA PRO A 160 14.21 -4.39 3.72
C PRO A 160 15.59 -4.69 3.13
N LEU A 161 16.00 -5.96 3.02
CA LEU A 161 17.28 -6.32 2.39
C LEU A 161 17.34 -6.08 0.88
N LEU A 162 16.18 -5.96 0.23
CA LEU A 162 16.07 -5.65 -1.20
C LEU A 162 15.82 -4.17 -1.48
N ALA A 163 15.52 -3.37 -0.45
CA ALA A 163 15.40 -1.93 -0.57
C ALA A 163 16.79 -1.29 -0.78
N ASP A 164 16.80 -0.09 -1.36
CA ASP A 164 18.04 0.67 -1.48
C ASP A 164 18.62 1.02 -0.09
N PRO A 165 19.95 1.05 0.05
CA PRO A 165 20.58 1.45 1.30
C PRO A 165 20.20 2.88 1.63
N LEU A 166 20.26 3.23 2.92
CA LEU A 166 19.99 4.58 3.40
C LEU A 166 20.81 5.61 2.59
N ASP A 167 20.12 6.50 1.89
CA ASP A 167 20.74 7.67 1.28
C ASP A 167 20.94 8.76 2.34
N GLY A 168 22.18 8.84 2.85
CA GLY A 168 22.56 9.84 3.84
C GLY A 168 22.42 11.29 3.34
N SER A 169 22.42 11.53 2.03
CA SER A 169 22.26 12.87 1.46
C SER A 169 20.84 13.42 1.57
N ALA A 170 19.86 12.54 1.75
CA ALA A 170 18.46 12.90 1.97
C ALA A 170 18.17 13.35 3.42
N LEU A 171 19.12 13.19 4.33
CA LEU A 171 18.95 13.45 5.76
C LEU A 171 19.73 14.70 6.22
N PRO A 172 19.30 15.37 7.29
CA PRO A 172 20.06 16.45 7.91
C PRO A 172 21.46 15.98 8.32
N THR A 173 22.44 16.90 8.29
CA THR A 173 23.82 16.64 8.71
C THR A 173 24.22 17.53 9.89
N ASP A 174 24.95 16.96 10.85
CA ASP A 174 25.74 17.73 11.82
C ASP A 174 27.22 17.56 11.48
N GLY A 175 27.84 18.64 10.99
CA GLY A 175 29.18 18.60 10.38
C GLY A 175 29.24 17.67 9.17
N ASP A 176 30.19 16.72 9.19
CA ASP A 176 30.42 15.73 8.12
C ASP A 176 29.61 14.43 8.30
N SER A 177 28.73 14.35 9.31
CA SER A 177 27.95 13.15 9.63
C SER A 177 26.45 13.36 9.45
N VAL A 178 25.76 12.32 8.97
CA VAL A 178 24.29 12.27 8.95
C VAL A 178 23.76 12.25 10.38
N ASP A 179 22.84 13.17 10.70
CA ASP A 179 22.22 13.30 12.01
C ASP A 179 20.81 12.69 12.02
N THR A 180 20.70 11.53 12.67
CA THR A 180 19.43 10.85 12.96
C THR A 180 19.07 10.90 14.44
N SER A 181 19.75 11.73 15.26
CA SER A 181 19.54 11.77 16.71
C SER A 181 18.13 12.24 17.13
N TRP A 182 17.45 12.97 16.24
CA TRP A 182 16.07 13.41 16.40
C TRP A 182 15.02 12.30 16.19
N LEU A 183 15.39 11.16 15.58
CA LEU A 183 14.55 9.98 15.45
C LEU A 183 14.55 9.19 16.77
N GLU A 184 13.69 9.61 17.68
CA GLU A 184 13.60 9.01 19.01
C GLU A 184 12.63 7.81 19.01
N ASN A 185 13.17 6.61 19.23
CA ASN A 185 12.39 5.37 19.28
C ASN A 185 11.62 5.19 20.60
N GLY A 186 10.51 4.44 20.54
CA GLY A 186 9.80 3.96 21.73
C GLY A 186 8.91 4.98 22.44
N ARG A 187 8.66 6.15 21.84
CA ARG A 187 7.66 7.10 22.34
C ARG A 187 6.25 6.52 22.18
N LYS A 188 5.43 6.69 23.22
CA LYS A 188 4.00 6.34 23.23
C LYS A 188 3.18 7.62 23.27
N TYR A 189 2.07 7.66 22.55
CA TYR A 189 1.19 8.84 22.50
C TYR A 189 -0.26 8.46 22.76
N VAL A 190 -1.01 9.44 23.26
CA VAL A 190 -2.47 9.47 23.25
C VAL A 190 -2.89 10.77 22.56
N GLY A 191 -4.06 10.80 21.95
CA GLY A 191 -4.50 11.97 21.20
C GLY A 191 -6.01 12.11 21.17
N ILE A 192 -6.46 13.34 20.94
CA ILE A 192 -7.84 13.62 20.58
C ILE A 192 -8.04 13.08 19.17
N TRP A 193 -8.69 11.92 19.07
CA TRP A 193 -8.90 11.23 17.79
C TRP A 193 -10.19 10.40 17.82
N TRP A 194 -10.27 9.46 18.79
CA TRP A 194 -11.41 8.55 18.90
C TRP A 194 -12.76 9.26 19.10
N THR A 195 -12.76 10.42 19.76
CA THR A 195 -13.98 11.21 19.94
C THR A 195 -14.58 11.66 18.60
N MET A 196 -13.77 11.88 17.57
CA MET A 196 -14.28 12.19 16.23
C MET A 196 -14.69 10.92 15.47
N ILE A 197 -13.87 9.87 15.53
CA ILE A 197 -14.20 8.56 14.92
C ILE A 197 -15.54 8.00 15.43
N ALA A 198 -15.79 8.13 16.74
CA ALA A 198 -17.03 7.69 17.36
C ALA A 198 -18.22 8.65 17.13
N GLY A 199 -18.03 9.77 16.43
CA GLY A 199 -19.08 10.76 16.15
C GLY A 199 -19.47 11.66 17.32
N ASN A 200 -18.67 11.70 18.39
CA ASN A 200 -18.94 12.53 19.57
C ASN A 200 -18.43 13.97 19.42
N ALA A 201 -17.54 14.22 18.45
CA ALA A 201 -17.03 15.53 18.10
C ALA A 201 -16.78 15.60 16.59
N ASN A 202 -16.65 16.82 16.07
CA ASN A 202 -16.32 17.05 14.67
C ASN A 202 -14.82 17.31 14.50
N TRP A 203 -14.25 16.90 13.36
CA TRP A 203 -12.93 17.38 12.94
C TRP A 203 -12.99 18.86 12.54
N GLU A 204 -14.05 19.23 11.83
CA GLU A 204 -14.29 20.59 11.39
C GLU A 204 -14.75 21.49 12.54
N TYR A 205 -14.29 22.74 12.53
CA TYR A 205 -14.77 23.75 13.46
C TYR A 205 -16.17 24.27 13.07
N GLN A 206 -16.40 24.48 11.77
CA GLN A 206 -17.70 24.78 11.15
C GLN A 206 -17.80 24.00 9.85
N SER A 207 -19.01 23.62 9.48
CA SER A 207 -19.26 22.94 8.21
C SER A 207 -19.08 23.87 7.02
N ASP A 208 -18.69 23.32 5.87
CA ASP A 208 -18.51 24.09 4.63
C ASP A 208 -19.77 24.88 4.26
N GLY A 209 -20.96 24.27 4.39
CA GLY A 209 -22.22 24.97 4.13
C GLY A 209 -22.46 26.18 5.05
N ALA A 210 -22.05 26.10 6.32
CA ALA A 210 -22.19 27.23 7.25
C ALA A 210 -21.21 28.38 6.92
N LEU A 211 -20.05 28.07 6.36
CA LEU A 211 -19.08 29.05 5.87
C LEU A 211 -19.59 29.75 4.61
N GLU A 212 -20.11 28.96 3.66
CA GLU A 212 -20.71 29.45 2.42
C GLU A 212 -21.90 30.37 2.68
N ASP A 213 -22.84 29.94 3.52
CA ASP A 213 -24.02 30.72 3.90
C ASP A 213 -23.65 32.04 4.60
N ALA A 214 -22.56 32.04 5.38
CA ALA A 214 -22.06 33.21 6.06
C ALA A 214 -21.20 34.13 5.18
N GLY A 215 -20.86 33.71 3.95
CA GLY A 215 -19.92 34.41 3.07
C GLY A 215 -18.55 34.59 3.69
N ARG A 216 -18.10 33.63 4.52
CA ARG A 216 -16.84 33.69 5.26
C ARG A 216 -15.86 32.65 4.76
N GLU A 217 -14.60 33.02 4.69
CA GLU A 217 -13.52 32.05 4.50
C GLU A 217 -13.17 31.40 5.84
N SER A 218 -12.75 30.14 5.81
CA SER A 218 -12.36 29.37 7.00
C SER A 218 -11.28 30.07 7.84
N SER A 219 -10.38 30.82 7.19
CA SER A 219 -9.31 31.63 7.79
C SER A 219 -9.81 32.76 8.71
N THR A 220 -11.07 33.17 8.59
CA THR A 220 -11.67 34.29 9.32
C THR A 220 -12.58 33.86 10.47
N VAL A 221 -12.70 32.55 10.69
CA VAL A 221 -13.59 31.98 11.70
C VAL A 221 -12.83 31.74 12.99
N HIS A 222 -13.17 32.52 14.02
CA HIS A 222 -12.65 32.34 15.38
C HIS A 222 -13.60 31.48 16.23
N PRO A 223 -13.06 30.68 17.17
CA PRO A 223 -13.88 29.99 18.14
C PRO A 223 -14.74 30.97 18.94
N ARG A 224 -16.06 30.97 18.70
CA ARG A 224 -16.98 31.60 19.65
C ARG A 224 -17.08 30.67 20.84
N CYS A 225 -16.64 31.13 22.02
CA CYS A 225 -16.81 30.44 23.29
C CYS A 225 -18.28 30.01 23.45
N PRO A 226 -18.61 28.71 23.41
CA PRO A 226 -19.94 28.25 23.72
C PRO A 226 -20.12 28.34 25.23
N HIS A 227 -21.22 28.93 25.69
CA HIS A 227 -21.56 29.08 27.12
C HIS A 227 -21.79 27.75 27.88
N ARG A 228 -21.39 26.59 27.32
CA ARG A 228 -21.75 25.25 27.81
C ARG A 228 -20.65 24.17 27.74
N ALA A 229 -19.45 24.49 27.26
CA ALA A 229 -18.34 23.53 27.16
C ALA A 229 -17.19 23.83 28.16
N ASP A 230 -17.48 24.58 29.23
CA ASP A 230 -16.45 25.09 30.15
C ASP A 230 -16.17 24.16 31.34
N GLU A 231 -16.92 23.05 31.51
CA GLU A 231 -16.74 22.21 32.70
C GLU A 231 -15.65 21.15 32.57
N THR A 232 -15.04 20.94 31.40
CA THR A 232 -14.10 19.81 31.21
C THR A 232 -12.72 20.17 30.68
N ILE A 233 -12.51 21.37 30.13
CA ILE A 233 -11.19 21.79 29.62
C ILE A 233 -10.94 23.26 29.96
N HIS A 234 -10.70 23.55 31.24
CA HIS A 234 -10.14 24.84 31.64
C HIS A 234 -8.67 24.90 31.20
N GLY A 235 -8.38 25.57 30.09
CA GLY A 235 -6.98 25.83 29.73
C GLY A 235 -6.67 26.55 28.43
N PHE A 236 -7.63 26.83 27.55
CA PHE A 236 -7.31 27.34 26.21
C PHE A 236 -7.95 28.66 25.78
N CYS A 237 -8.55 29.42 26.71
CA CYS A 237 -8.96 30.80 26.42
C CYS A 237 -8.28 31.78 27.38
N GLN A 238 -7.13 32.31 26.98
CA GLN A 238 -6.65 33.65 27.34
C GLN A 238 -6.41 34.45 26.07
#